data_AF-A0A3L7K0Y4-F1
#
_entry.id   AF-A0A3L7K0Y4-F1
#
_cell.length_a   1.000
_cell.length_b   1.000
_cell.length_c   1.000
_cell.angle_alpha   90.00
_cell.angle_beta   90.00
_cell.angle_gamma   90.00
#
_symmetry.space_group_name_H-M   'P 1'
#
loop_
_entity.id
_entity.type
_entity.pdbx_description
1 polymer ?
#
loop_
_entity_poly.entity_id
_entity_poly.type
_entity_poly.pdbx_seq_one_letter_code
_entity_poly.pdbx_strand_id
1 'polypeptide(L)'
;MEKNAQLLKLLGDKTRLTIVRLLSYSECCVCEFVEIFQMSQPAISQHMKKLKDAGVVKEKRKGQWIFYSLNEHADQYAYLQTILKDLPDLHFLIEDLDQKGKRISCC
;
A
#
# COMPACT_ATOMS: atom_id res chain seq x y z
N MET A 1 8.59 18.67 -11.97
CA MET A 1 9.24 18.63 -10.63
C MET A 1 8.23 18.62 -9.50
N GLU A 2 7.25 19.52 -9.47
CA GLU A 2 6.25 19.63 -8.38
C GLU A 2 5.56 18.30 -8.00
N LYS A 3 4.99 17.56 -8.98
CA LYS A 3 4.35 16.26 -8.73
C LYS A 3 5.30 15.22 -8.10
N ASN A 4 6.55 15.17 -8.55
CA ASN A 4 7.55 14.26 -8.01
C ASN A 4 7.97 14.67 -6.59
N ALA A 5 8.11 15.96 -6.31
CA ALA A 5 8.39 16.46 -4.97
C ALA A 5 7.25 16.12 -4.00
N GLN A 6 6.00 16.26 -4.44
CA GLN A 6 4.82 15.88 -3.65
C GLN A 6 4.77 14.36 -3.40
N LEU A 7 5.06 13.54 -4.42
CA LEU A 7 5.17 12.09 -4.26
C LEU A 7 6.25 11.72 -3.24
N LEU A 8 7.46 12.26 -3.37
CA LEU A 8 8.56 11.95 -2.46
C LEU A 8 8.26 12.42 -1.03
N LYS A 9 7.64 13.59 -0.87
CA LYS A 9 7.16 14.08 0.43
C LYS A 9 6.11 13.15 1.04
N LEU A 10 5.19 12.65 0.22
CA LEU A 10 4.19 11.66 0.64
C LEU A 10 4.87 10.35 1.07
N LEU A 11 5.81 9.85 0.29
CA LEU A 11 6.56 8.60 0.53
C LEU A 11 7.64 8.71 1.60
N GLY A 12 7.99 9.91 2.08
CA GLY A 12 8.97 10.12 3.15
C GLY A 12 8.55 9.58 4.53
N ASP A 13 7.36 9.01 4.63
CA ASP A 13 6.85 8.32 5.82
C ASP A 13 7.02 6.82 5.67
N LYS A 14 7.69 6.21 6.64
CA LYS A 14 8.03 4.79 6.63
C LYS A 14 6.81 3.90 6.41
N THR A 15 5.71 4.17 7.09
CA THR A 15 4.47 3.37 6.97
C THR A 15 3.89 3.46 5.56
N ARG A 16 3.80 4.66 4.97
CA ARG A 16 3.31 4.83 3.59
C ARG A 16 4.23 4.17 2.58
N LEU A 17 5.54 4.30 2.73
CA LEU A 17 6.50 3.65 1.84
C LEU A 17 6.39 2.13 1.90
N THR A 18 6.30 1.56 3.11
CA THR A 18 6.08 0.13 3.32
C THR A 18 4.76 -0.34 2.71
N ILE A 19 3.65 0.40 2.92
CA ILE A 19 2.35 0.08 2.29
C ILE A 19 2.50 0.01 0.77
N VAL A 20 3.09 1.04 0.15
CA VAL A 20 3.23 1.11 -1.31
C VAL A 20 4.14 0.00 -1.83
N ARG A 21 5.20 -0.35 -1.10
CA ARG A 21 6.06 -1.51 -1.40
C ARG A 21 5.28 -2.82 -1.34
N LEU A 22 4.47 -3.04 -0.31
CA LEU A 22 3.64 -4.24 -0.19
C LEU A 22 2.59 -4.34 -1.31
N LEU A 23 1.96 -3.21 -1.64
CA LEU A 23 0.99 -3.12 -2.74
C LEU A 23 1.61 -3.34 -4.13
N SER A 24 2.94 -3.28 -4.24
CA SER A 24 3.64 -3.66 -5.48
C SER A 24 3.69 -5.16 -5.72
N TYR A 25 3.49 -5.98 -4.68
CA TYR A 25 3.42 -7.44 -4.80
C TYR A 25 1.99 -7.95 -4.96
N SER A 26 1.05 -7.40 -4.19
CA SER A 26 -0.35 -7.83 -4.22
C SER A 26 -1.29 -6.75 -3.66
N GLU A 27 -2.57 -6.82 -4.03
CA GLU A 27 -3.59 -5.95 -3.43
C GLU A 27 -3.86 -6.35 -1.97
N CYS A 28 -4.07 -5.39 -1.07
CA CYS A 28 -4.30 -5.68 0.36
C CYS A 28 -5.51 -4.93 0.92
N CYS A 29 -6.16 -5.52 1.93
CA CYS A 29 -7.18 -4.87 2.74
C CYS A 29 -6.55 -4.10 3.91
N VAL A 30 -7.26 -3.09 4.43
CA VAL A 30 -6.84 -2.31 5.62
C VAL A 30 -6.56 -3.19 6.83
N CYS A 31 -7.37 -4.24 7.03
CA CYS A 31 -7.21 -5.17 8.15
C CYS A 31 -5.86 -5.89 8.14
N GLU A 32 -5.30 -6.15 6.95
CA GLU A 32 -4.00 -6.81 6.80
C GLU A 32 -2.86 -5.87 7.19
N PHE A 33 -2.98 -4.58 6.85
CA PHE A 33 -2.04 -3.56 7.32
C PHE A 33 -2.14 -3.33 8.83
N VAL A 34 -3.33 -3.42 9.43
CA VAL A 34 -3.48 -3.38 10.89
C VAL A 34 -2.65 -4.48 11.55
N GLU A 35 -2.70 -5.70 11.02
CA GLU A 35 -1.90 -6.84 11.50
C GLU A 35 -0.39 -6.65 11.24
N ILE A 36 0.02 -6.13 10.08
CA ILE A 36 1.44 -5.90 9.76
C ILE A 36 2.06 -4.81 10.65
N PHE A 37 1.38 -3.67 10.79
CA PHE A 37 1.93 -2.50 11.48
C PHE A 37 1.60 -2.46 12.96
N GLN A 38 0.70 -3.32 13.46
CA GLN A 38 0.20 -3.29 14.84
C GLN A 38 -0.34 -1.90 15.22
N MET A 39 -0.98 -1.24 14.25
CA MET A 39 -1.58 0.09 14.38
C MET A 39 -3.10 0.00 14.35
N SER A 40 -3.79 0.96 14.95
CA SER A 40 -5.24 1.01 14.87
C SER A 40 -5.74 1.21 13.43
N GLN A 41 -6.92 0.65 13.13
CA GLN A 41 -7.54 0.81 11.82
C GLN A 41 -7.71 2.29 11.41
N PRO A 42 -8.14 3.23 12.28
CA PRO A 42 -8.20 4.66 11.91
C PRO A 42 -6.86 5.24 11.49
N ALA A 43 -5.75 4.83 12.12
CA ALA A 43 -4.42 5.31 11.78
C ALA A 43 -4.01 4.83 10.38
N ILE A 44 -4.17 3.53 10.09
CA ILE A 44 -3.92 2.97 8.75
C ILE A 44 -4.80 3.63 7.69
N SER A 45 -6.10 3.79 7.97
CA SER A 45 -7.04 4.46 7.06
C SER A 45 -6.62 5.89 6.73
N GLN A 46 -6.01 6.62 7.66
CA GLN A 46 -5.46 7.95 7.38
C GLN A 46 -4.28 7.91 6.40
N HIS A 47 -3.38 6.92 6.50
CA HIS A 47 -2.31 6.70 5.53
C HIS A 47 -2.89 6.35 4.14
N MET A 48 -3.86 5.44 4.09
CA MET A 48 -4.52 5.03 2.84
C MET A 48 -5.25 6.19 2.16
N LYS A 49 -5.94 7.03 2.94
CA LYS A 49 -6.60 8.23 2.42
C LYS A 49 -5.59 9.17 1.74
N LYS A 50 -4.46 9.47 2.40
CA LYS A 50 -3.41 10.32 1.80
C LYS A 50 -2.85 9.73 0.51
N LEU A 51 -2.63 8.42 0.46
CA LEU A 51 -2.15 7.73 -0.75
C LEU A 51 -3.19 7.75 -1.87
N LYS A 52 -4.48 7.60 -1.54
CA LYS A 52 -5.60 7.64 -2.49
C LYS A 52 -5.82 9.05 -3.04
N ASP A 53 -5.83 10.05 -2.16
CA ASP A 53 -6.01 11.46 -2.53
C ASP A 53 -4.87 11.95 -3.47
N ALA A 54 -3.66 11.39 -3.31
CA ALA A 54 -2.52 11.62 -4.20
C ALA A 54 -2.54 10.76 -5.48
N GLY A 55 -3.54 9.90 -5.65
CA GLY A 55 -3.69 9.01 -6.80
C GLY A 55 -2.67 7.88 -6.90
N VAL A 56 -1.90 7.60 -5.85
CA VAL A 56 -0.86 6.54 -5.82
C VAL A 56 -1.49 5.14 -5.72
N VAL A 57 -2.61 5.04 -5.01
CA VAL A 57 -3.35 3.79 -4.84
C VAL A 57 -4.79 3.95 -5.31
N LYS A 58 -5.38 2.84 -5.73
CA LYS A 58 -6.80 2.71 -6.05
C LYS A 58 -7.45 1.70 -5.11
N GLU A 59 -8.75 1.85 -4.86
CA GLU A 59 -9.51 0.94 -4.02
C GLU A 59 -10.58 0.20 -4.84
N LYS A 60 -10.83 -1.06 -4.50
CA LYS A 60 -11.85 -1.91 -5.12
C LYS A 60 -12.61 -2.64 -4.03
N ARG A 61 -13.93 -2.56 -4.06
CA ARG A 61 -14.78 -3.32 -3.16
C ARG A 61 -14.92 -4.77 -3.67
N LYS A 62 -14.68 -5.74 -2.78
CA LYS A 62 -14.91 -7.17 -3.02
C LYS A 62 -15.70 -7.75 -1.84
N GLY A 63 -16.99 -7.98 -2.07
CA GLY A 63 -17.94 -8.32 -0.99
C GLY A 63 -18.00 -7.21 0.08
N GLN A 64 -17.77 -7.58 1.32
CA GLN A 64 -17.73 -6.64 2.46
C GLN A 64 -16.40 -5.89 2.60
N TRP A 65 -15.35 -6.33 1.91
CA TRP A 65 -14.00 -5.80 2.08
C TRP A 65 -13.63 -4.79 1.00
N ILE A 66 -12.74 -3.86 1.36
CA ILE A 66 -12.12 -2.91 0.43
C ILE A 66 -10.65 -3.31 0.30
N PHE A 67 -10.24 -3.59 -0.94
CA PHE A 67 -8.85 -3.88 -1.29
C PHE A 67 -8.22 -2.67 -1.96
N TYR A 68 -6.97 -2.43 -1.64
CA TYR A 68 -6.14 -1.40 -2.24
C TYR A 68 -5.09 -2.02 -3.14
N SER A 69 -4.79 -1.37 -4.26
CA SER A 69 -3.72 -1.74 -5.19
C SER A 69 -3.02 -0.48 -5.67
N LEU A 70 -1.81 -0.62 -6.24
CA LEU A 70 -1.16 0.51 -6.89
C LEU A 70 -1.98 1.01 -8.07
N ASN A 71 -2.04 2.33 -8.24
CA ASN A 71 -2.65 2.92 -9.41
C ASN A 71 -1.64 2.97 -10.57
N GLU A 72 -1.69 1.94 -11.42
CA GLU A 72 -0.86 1.80 -12.62
C GLU A 72 -1.08 2.92 -13.66
N HIS A 73 -2.20 3.64 -13.57
CA HIS A 73 -2.53 4.76 -14.46
C HIS A 73 -2.12 6.12 -13.89
N ALA A 74 -1.46 6.17 -12.73
CA ALA A 74 -0.97 7.43 -12.18
C ALA A 74 0.20 7.99 -13.02
N ASP A 75 0.22 9.31 -13.24
CA ASP A 75 1.28 9.98 -14.02
C ASP A 75 2.69 9.63 -13.53
N GLN A 76 2.86 9.51 -12.21
CA GLN A 76 4.12 9.19 -11.56
C GLN A 76 4.41 7.68 -11.43
N TYR A 77 3.57 6.79 -11.95
CA TYR A 77 3.70 5.33 -11.73
C TYR A 77 5.06 4.79 -12.18
N ALA A 78 5.54 5.20 -13.36
CA ALA A 78 6.86 4.79 -13.86
C ALA A 78 8.00 5.22 -12.93
N TYR A 79 7.94 6.45 -12.40
CA TYR A 79 8.92 6.95 -11.46
C TYR A 79 8.84 6.24 -10.09
N LEU A 80 7.63 5.97 -9.62
CA LEU A 80 7.39 5.19 -8.41
C LEU A 80 8.03 3.79 -8.53
N GLN A 81 7.85 3.11 -9.66
CA GLN A 81 8.45 1.79 -9.91
C GLN A 81 9.98 1.82 -9.80
N THR A 82 10.64 2.89 -10.26
CA THR A 82 12.09 3.05 -10.09
C THR A 82 12.47 3.11 -8.61
N ILE A 83 11.75 3.91 -7.80
CA ILE A 83 12.01 4.02 -6.36
C ILE A 83 11.84 2.67 -5.66
N LEU A 84 10.77 1.92 -6.00
CA LEU A 84 10.46 0.66 -5.33
C LEU A 84 11.47 -0.45 -5.63
N LYS A 85 12.17 -0.41 -6.77
CA LYS A 85 13.21 -1.40 -7.13
C LYS A 85 14.41 -1.35 -6.19
N ASP A 86 14.73 -0.17 -5.65
CA ASP A 86 15.88 0.01 -4.76
C ASP A 86 15.54 -0.31 -3.29
N LEU A 87 14.27 -0.59 -2.99
CA LEU A 87 13.83 -0.94 -1.64
C LEU A 87 14.07 -2.42 -1.32
N PRO A 88 14.32 -2.75 -0.05
CA PRO A 88 14.41 -4.15 0.38
C PRO A 88 13.15 -4.92 0.00
N ASP A 89 13.33 -6.21 -0.19
CA ASP A 89 12.20 -7.10 -0.38
C ASP A 89 11.41 -7.22 0.93
N LEU A 90 10.09 -7.03 0.83
CA LEU A 90 9.15 -7.13 1.95
C LEU A 90 8.07 -8.19 1.71
N HIS A 91 8.23 -9.05 0.70
CA HIS A 91 7.27 -10.09 0.38
C HIS A 91 6.99 -11.04 1.56
N PHE A 92 8.01 -11.28 2.40
CA PHE A 92 7.89 -12.10 3.62
C PHE A 92 6.81 -11.64 4.60
N LEU A 93 6.42 -10.35 4.60
CA LEU A 93 5.32 -9.86 5.44
C LEU A 93 3.95 -10.34 4.96
N ILE A 94 3.79 -10.55 3.65
CA ILE A 94 2.56 -11.12 3.07
C ILE A 94 2.52 -12.62 3.36
N GLU A 95 3.64 -13.31 3.20
CA GLU A 95 3.76 -14.74 3.52
C GLU A 95 3.46 -15.02 5.01
N ASP A 96 3.95 -14.17 5.92
CA ASP A 96 3.64 -14.27 7.36
C ASP A 96 2.12 -14.09 7.63
N LEU A 97 1.44 -13.19 6.91
CA LEU A 97 -0.01 -13.05 7.01
C LEU A 97 -0.76 -14.30 6.51
N ASP A 98 -0.30 -14.89 5.40
CA ASP A 98 -0.87 -16.13 4.85
C ASP A 98 -0.71 -17.27 5.85
N GLN A 99 0.49 -17.45 6.42
CA GLN A 99 0.77 -18.49 7.42
C GLN A 99 -0.09 -18.32 8.69
N LYS A 100 -0.39 -17.09 9.08
CA LYS A 100 -1.26 -16.78 10.22
C LYS A 100 -2.76 -16.92 9.89
N GLY A 101 -3.13 -17.21 8.64
CA GLY A 101 -4.52 -17.23 8.19
C GLY A 101 -5.21 -15.87 8.29
N LYS A 102 -4.42 -14.78 8.27
CA LYS A 102 -4.87 -13.40 8.38
C LYS A 102 -5.00 -12.71 7.03
N ARG A 103 -4.58 -13.38 5.96
CA ARG A 103 -4.79 -12.92 4.59
C ARG A 103 -6.26 -12.99 4.23
N ILE A 104 -6.79 -11.89 3.73
CA ILE A 104 -8.13 -11.84 3.18
C ILE A 104 -8.00 -12.18 1.69
N SER A 105 -7.92 -13.47 1.37
CA SER A 105 -8.08 -13.92 -0.01
C SER A 105 -9.58 -13.93 -0.33
N CYS A 106 -10.02 -13.02 -1.19
CA CYS A 106 -11.38 -13.05 -1.71
C CYS A 106 -11.54 -14.33 -2.53
N CYS A 107 -12.09 -15.39 -1.92
CA CYS A 107 -12.81 -16.43 -2.66
C CYS A 107 -14.12 -15.83 -3.19
#